data_AF-A0A1I4IBU5-F1
#
_entry.id   AF-A0A1I4IBU5-F1
#
_cell.length_a   1.000
_cell.length_b   1.000
_cell.length_c   1.000
_cell.angle_alpha   90.00
_cell.angle_beta   90.00
_cell.angle_gamma   90.00
#
_symmetry.space_group_name_H-M   'P 1'
#
loop_
_entity.id
_entity.type
_entity.pdbx_description
1 polymer ?
#
loop_
_entity_poly.entity_id
_entity_poly.type
_entity_poly.pdbx_seq_one_letter_code
_entity_poly.pdbx_strand_id
1 'polypeptide(L)'
;MNIAVIFELLSGKWEYRDSGILDRTHLRFFTLETIKTMFSKAGYDICEVYANRNVKVENMPEWFTKMLKTYNFAPAEQFGVFQYLVKAKVLK
;
A
#
# COMPACT_ATOMS: atom_id res chain seq x y z
N MET A 1 0.48 -1.74 0.14
CA MET A 1 0.06 -3.15 0.33
C MET A 1 -1.30 -3.14 1.00
N ASN A 2 -2.25 -3.95 0.56
CA ASN A 2 -3.61 -3.96 1.09
C ASN A 2 -3.93 -5.29 1.76
N ILE A 3 -4.63 -5.27 2.90
CA ILE A 3 -4.88 -6.46 3.72
C ILE A 3 -5.64 -7.56 2.97
N ALA A 4 -6.57 -7.20 2.07
CA ALA A 4 -7.31 -8.19 1.29
C ALA A 4 -6.37 -9.00 0.37
N VAL A 5 -5.44 -8.31 -0.31
CA VAL A 5 -4.44 -8.94 -1.18
C VAL A 5 -3.48 -9.82 -0.36
N ILE A 6 -3.09 -9.37 0.83
CA ILE A 6 -2.21 -10.15 1.72
C ILE A 6 -2.90 -11.43 2.19
N PHE A 7 -4.17 -11.39 2.56
CA PHE A 7 -4.89 -12.59 3.01
C PHE A 7 -5.13 -13.59 1.88
N GLU A 8 -5.40 -13.12 0.66
CA GLU A 8 -5.45 -14.00 -0.51
C GLU A 8 -4.09 -14.66 -0.77
N LEU A 9 -3.00 -13.88 -0.73
CA LEU A 9 -1.64 -14.39 -0.89
C LEU A 9 -1.30 -15.45 0.17
N LEU A 10 -1.59 -15.18 1.44
CA LEU A 10 -1.40 -16.13 2.54
C LEU A 10 -2.26 -17.40 2.40
N SER A 11 -3.38 -17.31 1.68
CA SER A 11 -4.24 -18.44 1.31
C SER A 11 -3.76 -19.18 0.06
N GLY A 12 -2.56 -18.84 -0.45
CA GLY A 12 -1.99 -19.44 -1.67
C GLY A 12 -2.60 -18.93 -2.97
N LYS A 13 -3.36 -17.82 -2.93
CA LYS A 13 -4.04 -17.25 -4.10
C LYS A 13 -3.37 -15.96 -4.55
N TRP A 14 -3.02 -15.89 -5.83
CA TRP A 14 -2.49 -14.69 -6.48
C TRP A 14 -3.06 -14.57 -7.88
N GLU A 15 -4.34 -14.21 -7.97
CA GLU A 15 -5.09 -14.22 -9.21
C GLU A 15 -5.32 -12.78 -9.68
N TYR A 16 -4.83 -12.47 -10.88
CA TYR A 16 -5.11 -11.19 -11.53
C TYR A 16 -6.60 -11.08 -11.90
N ARG A 17 -7.12 -9.87 -11.84
CA ARG A 17 -8.54 -9.53 -12.04
C ARG A 17 -8.71 -8.51 -13.17
N ASP A 18 -9.95 -8.27 -13.58
CA ASP A 18 -10.32 -7.20 -14.52
C ASP A 18 -10.29 -5.80 -13.90
N SER A 19 -10.17 -5.70 -12.57
CA SER A 19 -10.06 -4.42 -11.86
C SER A 19 -9.47 -4.59 -10.46
N GLY A 20 -9.07 -3.47 -9.85
CA GLY A 20 -8.60 -3.39 -8.46
C GLY A 20 -7.08 -3.47 -8.33
N ILE A 21 -6.58 -3.85 -7.15
CA ILE A 21 -5.13 -3.84 -6.87
C ILE A 21 -4.38 -4.85 -7.74
N LEU A 22 -4.96 -6.04 -7.96
CA LEU A 22 -4.44 -7.08 -8.83
C LEU A 22 -5.03 -7.00 -10.25
N ASP A 23 -5.33 -5.81 -10.77
CA ASP A 23 -5.72 -5.65 -12.17
C ASP A 23 -4.65 -6.27 -13.09
N ARG A 24 -5.04 -7.08 -14.08
CA ARG A 24 -4.13 -7.76 -15.01
C ARG A 24 -3.23 -6.82 -15.81
N THR A 25 -3.59 -5.54 -15.91
CA THR A 25 -2.78 -4.50 -16.56
C THR A 25 -1.73 -3.89 -15.62
N HIS A 26 -1.79 -4.15 -14.31
CA HIS A 26 -0.78 -3.71 -13.35
C HIS A 26 0.50 -4.54 -13.44
N LEU A 27 1.52 -3.98 -14.11
CA LEU A 27 2.84 -4.61 -14.26
C LEU A 27 3.78 -4.39 -13.06
N ARG A 28 3.40 -3.51 -12.11
CA ARG A 28 4.22 -3.14 -10.95
C ARG A 28 3.34 -2.93 -9.73
N PHE A 29 3.88 -3.24 -8.57
CA PHE A 29 3.26 -2.98 -7.27
C PHE A 29 4.12 -2.04 -6.45
N PHE A 30 3.48 -1.15 -5.69
CA PHE A 30 4.16 -0.17 -4.88
C PHE A 30 3.66 -0.18 -3.43
N THR A 31 4.60 -0.02 -2.50
CA THR A 31 4.36 0.43 -1.13
C THR A 31 4.52 1.94 -1.03
N LEU A 32 4.04 2.57 0.04
CA LEU A 32 4.26 4.00 0.28
C LEU A 32 5.76 4.36 0.25
N GLU A 33 6.60 3.49 0.81
CA GLU A 33 8.05 3.68 0.79
C GLU A 33 8.59 3.67 -0.65
N THR A 34 8.25 2.66 -1.46
CA THR A 34 8.71 2.60 -2.85
C THR A 34 8.18 3.74 -3.72
N ILE A 35 6.99 4.27 -3.41
CA ILE A 35 6.47 5.51 -4.04
C ILE A 35 7.41 6.67 -3.71
N LYS A 36 7.74 6.88 -2.43
CA LYS A 36 8.66 7.94 -2.00
C LYS A 36 10.02 7.82 -2.68
N THR A 37 10.58 6.61 -2.71
CA THR A 37 11.85 6.33 -3.40
C THR A 37 11.76 6.62 -4.90
N MET A 38 10.67 6.25 -5.57
CA MET A 38 10.48 6.49 -6.99
C MET A 38 10.48 8.00 -7.32
N PHE A 39 9.71 8.80 -6.58
CA PHE A 39 9.67 10.25 -6.77
C PHE A 39 11.04 10.91 -6.49
N SER A 40 11.68 10.53 -5.38
CA SER A 40 13.01 11.05 -5.03
C SER A 40 14.05 10.74 -6.12
N LYS A 41 14.09 9.51 -6.63
CA LYS A 41 15.00 9.11 -7.72
C LYS A 41 14.71 9.84 -9.04
N ALA A 42 13.47 10.25 -9.26
CA ALA A 42 13.07 11.02 -10.43
C ALA A 42 13.33 12.53 -10.28
N GLY A 43 13.93 13.00 -9.17
CA GLY A 43 14.20 14.42 -8.95
C GLY A 43 12.98 15.20 -8.46
N TYR A 44 12.05 14.55 -7.76
CA TYR A 44 10.87 15.19 -7.19
C TYR A 44 10.88 15.16 -5.65
N ASP A 45 10.36 16.22 -5.06
CA ASP A 45 10.06 16.33 -3.64
C ASP A 45 8.55 16.15 -3.41
N ILE A 46 8.16 15.22 -2.53
CA ILE A 46 6.76 14.95 -2.22
C ILE A 46 6.27 15.97 -1.19
N CYS A 47 5.28 16.78 -1.55
CA CYS A 47 4.69 17.78 -0.68
C CYS A 47 3.54 17.23 0.17
N GLU A 48 2.66 16.43 -0.45
CA GLU A 48 1.46 15.89 0.21
C GLU A 48 1.22 14.45 -0.23
N VAL A 49 0.73 13.62 0.70
CA VAL A 49 0.27 12.25 0.43
C VAL A 49 -1.11 12.07 1.05
N TYR A 50 -2.08 11.76 0.21
CA TYR A 50 -3.43 11.38 0.61
C TYR A 50 -3.60 9.87 0.45
N ALA A 51 -4.34 9.26 1.36
CA ALA A 51 -4.58 7.82 1.36
C ALA A 51 -6.08 7.54 1.28
N ASN A 52 -6.50 6.95 0.16
CA ASN A 52 -7.84 6.41 0.01
C ASN A 52 -7.90 5.03 0.66
N ARG A 53 -8.73 4.87 1.70
CA ARG A 53 -8.80 3.65 2.50
C ARG A 53 -10.12 2.93 2.27
N ASN A 54 -10.04 1.64 1.99
CA ASN A 54 -11.22 0.76 1.89
C ASN A 54 -11.39 -0.13 3.13
N VAL A 55 -10.37 -0.22 3.99
CA VAL A 55 -10.43 -0.95 5.26
C VAL A 55 -9.89 -0.05 6.36
N LYS A 56 -10.66 0.11 7.45
CA LYS A 56 -10.20 0.79 8.65
C LYS A 56 -9.40 -0.17 9.53
N VAL A 57 -8.42 0.36 10.28
CA VAL A 57 -7.58 -0.45 11.19
C VAL A 57 -8.42 -1.18 12.23
N GLU A 58 -9.49 -0.55 12.74
CA GLU A 58 -10.44 -1.16 13.69
C GLU A 58 -11.13 -2.42 13.16
N ASN A 59 -11.22 -2.58 11.84
CA ASN A 59 -11.83 -3.74 11.20
C ASN A 59 -10.81 -4.82 10.81
N MET A 60 -9.52 -4.61 11.11
CA MET A 60 -8.48 -5.63 10.87
C MET A 60 -8.43 -6.63 12.03
N PRO A 61 -8.11 -7.91 11.78
CA PRO A 61 -7.96 -8.87 12.86
C PRO A 61 -6.92 -8.43 13.90
N GLU A 62 -7.24 -8.57 15.18
CA GLU A 62 -6.37 -8.12 16.27
C GLU A 62 -4.99 -8.79 16.21
N TRP A 63 -4.96 -10.11 15.91
CA TRP A 63 -3.71 -10.84 15.75
C TRP A 63 -2.81 -10.24 14.67
N PHE A 64 -3.41 -9.70 13.59
CA PHE A 64 -2.67 -9.11 12.47
C PHE A 64 -2.05 -7.78 12.89
N THR A 65 -2.83 -6.89 13.52
CA THR A 65 -2.31 -5.61 14.00
C THR A 65 -1.25 -5.79 15.10
N LYS A 66 -1.44 -6.78 15.98
CA LYS A 66 -0.44 -7.17 16.99
C LYS A 66 0.83 -7.70 16.34
N MET A 67 0.71 -8.62 15.37
CA MET A 67 1.84 -9.15 14.61
C MET A 67 2.63 -8.03 13.93
N LEU A 68 1.96 -7.08 13.27
CA LEU A 68 2.63 -5.94 12.63
C LEU A 68 3.48 -5.15 13.64
N LYS A 69 2.93 -4.87 14.83
CA LYS A 69 3.65 -4.16 15.90
C LYS A 69 4.81 -4.96 16.46
N THR A 70 4.59 -6.24 16.78
CA THR A 70 5.59 -7.12 17.40
C THR A 70 6.86 -7.25 16.55
N TYR A 71 6.72 -7.35 15.23
CA TYR A 71 7.84 -7.53 14.31
C TYR A 71 8.28 -6.23 13.64
N ASN A 72 7.77 -5.08 14.09
CA ASN A 72 8.10 -3.76 13.55
C ASN A 72 7.91 -3.68 12.02
N PHE A 73 6.82 -4.26 11.52
CA PHE A 73 6.40 -4.12 10.12
C PHE A 73 5.79 -2.73 9.86
N ALA A 74 5.40 -2.49 8.60
CA ALA A 74 4.75 -1.23 8.23
C ALA A 74 3.50 -0.95 9.09
N PRO A 75 3.17 0.33 9.34
CA PRO A 75 1.98 0.73 10.10
C PRO A 75 0.70 0.08 9.55
N ALA A 76 -0.18 -0.38 10.44
CA ALA A 76 -1.42 -1.05 10.08
C ALA A 76 -2.30 -0.21 9.15
N GLU A 77 -2.26 1.11 9.29
CA GLU A 77 -2.98 2.06 8.45
C GLU A 77 -2.62 1.90 6.98
N GLN A 78 -1.38 1.54 6.65
CA GLN A 78 -0.95 1.33 5.27
C GLN A 78 -1.62 0.12 4.62
N PHE A 79 -1.93 -0.92 5.42
CA PHE A 79 -2.63 -2.12 4.95
C PHE A 79 -4.11 -1.88 4.66
N GLY A 80 -4.67 -0.78 5.16
CA GLY A 80 -6.04 -0.35 4.87
C GLY A 80 -6.17 0.56 3.66
N VAL A 81 -5.04 0.98 3.07
CA VAL A 81 -5.01 1.87 1.91
C VAL A 81 -5.26 1.07 0.65
N PHE A 82 -6.22 1.53 -0.15
CA PHE A 82 -6.46 1.04 -1.51
C PHE A 82 -5.56 1.77 -2.51
N GLN A 83 -5.45 3.10 -2.38
CA GLN A 83 -4.65 3.94 -3.28
C GLN A 83 -4.05 5.14 -2.53
N TYR A 84 -2.85 5.56 -2.96
CA TYR A 84 -2.27 6.83 -2.57
C TYR A 84 -2.43 7.87 -3.70
N LEU A 85 -2.75 9.11 -3.33
CA LEU A 85 -2.68 10.27 -4.20
C LEU A 85 -1.52 11.15 -3.71
N VAL A 86 -0.56 11.42 -4.58
CA VAL A 86 0.69 12.10 -4.24
C VAL A 86 0.78 13.41 -5.00
N LYS A 87 1.08 14.50 -4.28
CA LYS A 87 1.43 15.80 -4.85
C LYS A 87 2.93 16.00 -4.66
N ALA A 88 3.65 16.20 -5.76
CA ALA A 88 5.09 16.38 -5.75
C ALA A 88 5.50 17.56 -6.62
N LYS A 89 6.62 18.20 -6.30
CA LYS A 89 7.24 19.29 -7.06
C LYS A 89 8.60 18.86 -7.57
N VAL A 90 9.02 19.35 -8.74
CA VAL A 90 10.37 19.13 -9.25
C VAL A 90 11.37 19.81 -8.31
N LEU A 91 12.44 19.11 -7.97
CA LEU A 91 13.62 19.70 -7.33
C LEU A 91 14.30 20.58 -8.38
N LYS A 92 14.23 21.91 -8.20
CA LYS A 92 15.00 22.87 -8.98
C LYS A 92 16.47 22.84 -8.57
#